data_AF-A0A1F7PVG3-F1
#
_entry.id   AF-A0A1F7PVG3-F1
#
_cell.length_a   1.000
_cell.length_b   1.000
_cell.length_c   1.000
_cell.angle_alpha   90.00
_cell.angle_beta   90.00
_cell.angle_gamma   90.00
#
_symmetry.space_group_name_H-M   'P 1'
#
loop_
_entity.id
_entity.type
_entity.pdbx_description
1 polymer ?
#
loop_
_entity_poly.entity_id
_entity_poly.type
_entity_poly.pdbx_seq_one_letter_code
_entity_poly.pdbx_strand_id
1 'polypeptide(L)'
;MPTHISGFIDDVRYQAEWREQKAVEYPEDDRNQRSADALQALAEWIGGQPDDAPILGQLDAALGRLYASENAAEFGVTDRLGRYDFCSGPHETPDEFLRELIKDIEDHLQDLVTTEEEVDAVVEEYVGKAARDPRGRA
;
A
#
# COMPACT_ATOMS: atom_id res chain seq x y z
N MET A 1 -10.75 17.88 0.49
CA MET A 1 -9.76 16.80 0.72
C MET A 1 -10.46 15.47 0.97
N PRO A 2 -10.15 14.42 0.18
CA PRO A 2 -10.64 13.06 0.41
C PRO A 2 -10.19 12.51 1.77
N THR A 3 -10.98 11.61 2.38
CA THR A 3 -10.83 11.22 3.79
C THR A 3 -9.58 10.37 4.07
N HIS A 4 -9.14 9.54 3.13
CA HIS A 4 -7.95 8.71 3.34
C HIS A 4 -6.66 9.49 3.11
N ILE A 5 -6.71 10.56 2.31
CA ILE A 5 -5.54 11.39 2.01
C ILE A 5 -5.03 12.12 3.25
N SER A 6 -5.92 12.62 4.12
CA SER A 6 -5.46 13.23 5.37
C SER A 6 -4.75 12.21 6.28
N GLY A 7 -5.30 11.01 6.41
CA GLY A 7 -4.65 9.94 7.19
C GLY A 7 -3.32 9.51 6.58
N PHE A 8 -3.25 9.42 5.25
CA PHE A 8 -2.02 9.10 4.54
C PHE A 8 -0.93 10.17 4.74
N ILE A 9 -1.29 11.46 4.71
CA ILE A 9 -0.33 12.55 5.01
C ILE A 9 0.20 12.42 6.44
N ASP A 10 -0.66 12.08 7.40
CA ASP A 10 -0.25 11.88 8.78
C ASP A 10 0.70 10.67 8.92
N ASP A 11 0.45 9.59 8.19
CA ASP A 11 1.35 8.42 8.12
C ASP A 11 2.72 8.79 7.51
N VAL A 12 2.74 9.57 6.43
CA VAL A 12 3.98 10.07 5.80
C VAL A 12 4.79 10.90 6.79
N ARG A 13 4.13 11.83 7.51
CA ARG A 13 4.77 12.67 8.53
C ARG A 13 5.33 11.84 9.68
N TYR A 14 4.55 10.87 10.16
CA TYR A 14 4.99 9.96 11.21
C TYR A 14 6.23 9.17 10.79
N GLN A 15 6.29 8.68 9.54
CA GLN A 15 7.48 8.01 9.02
C GLN A 15 8.68 8.94 8.90
N ALA A 16 8.47 10.20 8.50
CA ALA A 16 9.53 11.20 8.45
C ALA A 16 10.14 11.45 9.83
N GLU A 17 9.30 11.66 10.86
CA GLU A 17 9.73 11.85 12.25
C GLU A 17 10.47 10.61 12.78
N TRP A 18 9.99 9.41 12.47
CA TRP A 18 10.66 8.19 12.86
C TRP A 18 12.05 8.06 12.20
N ARG A 19 12.16 8.40 10.92
CA ARG A 19 13.44 8.41 10.18
C ARG A 19 14.42 9.44 10.73
N GLU A 20 13.94 10.63 11.09
CA GLU A 20 14.76 11.66 11.73
C GLU A 20 15.32 11.17 13.08
N GLN A 21 14.50 10.52 13.91
CA GLN A 21 14.95 9.89 15.15
C GLN A 21 16.03 8.82 14.88
N LYS A 22 15.86 8.01 13.82
CA LYS A 22 16.86 7.02 13.41
C LYS A 22 18.16 7.62 12.87
N ALA A 23 18.10 8.79 12.22
CA ALA A 23 19.30 9.51 11.80
C ALA A 23 20.12 10.00 13.01
N VAL A 24 19.46 10.42 14.10
CA VAL A 24 20.13 10.77 15.36
C VAL A 24 20.74 9.54 16.04
N GLU A 25 20.05 8.40 16.01
CA GLU A 25 20.52 7.14 16.61
C GLU A 25 21.71 6.53 15.83
N TYR A 26 21.72 6.68 14.50
CA TYR A 26 22.72 6.12 13.59
C TYR A 26 23.28 7.19 12.63
N PRO A 27 24.10 8.13 13.12
CA PRO A 27 24.56 9.29 12.36
C PRO A 27 25.53 8.95 11.21
N GLU A 28 26.11 7.76 11.21
CA GLU A 28 26.93 7.23 10.11
C GLU A 28 26.11 6.67 8.94
N ASP A 29 24.80 6.51 9.12
CA ASP A 29 23.87 6.00 8.11
C ASP A 29 22.99 7.13 7.55
N ASP A 30 23.52 7.80 6.52
CA ASP A 30 22.85 8.91 5.82
C ASP A 30 21.50 8.53 5.19
N ARG A 31 21.17 7.23 5.07
CA ARG A 31 19.90 6.76 4.49
C ARG A 31 18.70 7.22 5.31
N ASN A 32 18.84 7.28 6.64
CA ASN A 32 17.73 7.72 7.50
C ASN A 32 17.44 9.21 7.31
N GLN A 33 18.46 10.06 7.27
CA GLN A 33 18.28 11.50 7.05
C GLN A 33 17.69 11.76 5.66
N ARG A 34 18.24 11.13 4.61
CA ARG A 34 17.71 11.27 3.25
C ARG A 34 16.24 10.85 3.14
N SER A 35 15.88 9.72 3.74
CA SER A 35 14.49 9.26 3.75
C SER A 35 13.58 10.19 4.54
N ALA A 36 14.04 10.74 5.68
CA ALA A 36 13.29 11.74 6.43
C ALA A 36 13.01 13.00 5.60
N ASP A 37 14.03 13.55 4.95
CA ASP A 37 13.91 14.74 4.10
C ASP A 37 12.96 14.49 2.92
N ALA A 38 13.07 13.33 2.27
CA ALA A 38 12.20 12.95 1.16
C ALA A 38 10.73 12.78 1.60
N LEU A 39 10.49 12.16 2.76
CA LEU A 39 9.14 11.99 3.31
C LEU A 39 8.52 13.34 3.73
N GLN A 40 9.31 14.27 4.27
CA GLN A 40 8.83 15.64 4.52
C GLN A 40 8.43 16.33 3.22
N ALA A 41 9.30 16.26 2.20
CA ALA A 41 9.02 16.82 0.88
C ALA A 41 7.78 16.19 0.23
N LEU A 42 7.55 14.89 0.42
CA LEU A 42 6.35 14.19 -0.04
C LEU A 42 5.09 14.72 0.66
N ALA A 43 5.11 14.86 2.00
CA ALA A 43 3.97 15.40 2.75
C ALA A 43 3.63 16.82 2.33
N GLU A 44 4.65 17.68 2.12
CA GLU A 44 4.47 19.03 1.61
C GLU A 44 3.92 19.04 0.18
N TRP A 45 4.46 18.19 -0.69
CA TRP A 45 4.02 18.08 -2.08
C TRP A 45 2.57 17.65 -2.18
N ILE A 46 2.13 16.66 -1.39
CA ILE A 46 0.74 16.20 -1.32
C ILE A 46 -0.15 17.33 -0.78
N GLY A 47 0.26 17.98 0.30
CA GLY A 47 -0.51 19.08 0.91
C GLY A 47 -0.61 20.34 0.04
N GLY A 48 0.30 20.51 -0.91
CA GLY A 48 0.30 21.60 -1.89
C GLY A 48 -0.51 21.33 -3.17
N GLN A 49 -0.99 20.10 -3.38
CA GLN A 49 -1.82 19.78 -4.54
C GLN A 49 -3.23 20.38 -4.39
N PRO A 50 -3.91 20.69 -5.52
CA PRO A 50 -5.32 21.05 -5.47
C PRO A 50 -6.18 19.85 -5.04
N ASP A 51 -7.32 20.13 -4.39
CA ASP A 51 -8.26 19.10 -3.90
C ASP A 51 -8.75 18.13 -4.98
N ASP A 52 -8.77 18.56 -6.24
CA ASP A 52 -9.18 17.78 -7.42
C ASP A 52 -8.01 17.18 -8.21
N ALA A 53 -6.80 17.20 -7.65
CA ALA A 53 -5.62 16.58 -8.27
C ALA A 53 -5.92 15.10 -8.61
N PRO A 54 -5.84 14.70 -9.89
CA PRO A 54 -6.23 13.36 -10.32
C PRO A 54 -5.52 12.24 -9.56
N ILE A 55 -4.23 12.42 -9.27
CA ILE A 55 -3.43 11.43 -8.54
C ILE A 55 -3.89 11.25 -7.09
N LEU A 56 -4.35 12.32 -6.41
CA LEU A 56 -4.89 12.22 -5.06
C LEU A 56 -6.25 11.53 -5.05
N GLY A 57 -7.09 11.77 -6.06
CA GLY A 57 -8.33 11.03 -6.24
C GLY A 57 -8.11 9.54 -6.49
N GLN A 58 -7.10 9.19 -7.29
CA GLN A 58 -6.71 7.80 -7.54
C GLN A 58 -6.17 7.13 -6.27
N LEU A 59 -5.30 7.82 -5.53
CA LEU A 59 -4.77 7.32 -4.26
C LEU A 59 -5.86 7.11 -3.21
N ASP A 60 -6.79 8.07 -3.04
CA ASP A 60 -7.89 7.94 -2.08
C ASP A 60 -8.78 6.74 -2.41
N ALA A 61 -9.07 6.55 -3.70
CA ALA A 61 -9.89 5.44 -4.15
C ALA A 61 -9.19 4.08 -3.95
N ALA A 62 -7.88 4.01 -4.22
CA ALA A 62 -7.07 2.81 -3.99
C ALA A 62 -6.98 2.47 -2.50
N LEU A 63 -6.64 3.45 -1.65
CA LEU A 63 -6.59 3.29 -0.20
C LEU A 63 -7.96 2.92 0.38
N GLY A 64 -9.04 3.54 -0.11
CA GLY A 64 -10.40 3.21 0.32
C GLY A 64 -10.78 1.76 0.02
N ARG A 65 -10.38 1.22 -1.13
CA ARG A 65 -10.55 -0.21 -1.44
C ARG A 65 -9.67 -1.10 -0.58
N LEU A 66 -8.40 -0.71 -0.40
CA LEU A 66 -7.46 -1.45 0.43
C LEU A 66 -7.98 -1.59 1.86
N TYR A 67 -8.36 -0.49 2.51
CA TYR A 67 -8.82 -0.51 3.90
C TYR A 67 -10.23 -1.10 4.09
N ALA A 68 -10.98 -1.28 3.01
CA ALA A 68 -12.23 -2.06 3.03
C ALA A 68 -11.98 -3.58 2.92
N SER A 69 -10.80 -4.01 2.50
CA SER A 69 -10.39 -5.43 2.45
C SER A 69 -10.01 -5.95 3.83
N GLU A 70 -10.36 -7.21 4.12
CA GLU A 70 -9.97 -7.88 5.37
C GLU A 70 -8.43 -8.06 5.48
N ASN A 71 -7.73 -8.03 4.35
CA ASN A 71 -6.28 -8.25 4.27
C ASN A 71 -5.47 -6.94 4.18
N ALA A 72 -6.08 -5.79 4.45
CA ALA A 72 -5.43 -4.47 4.34
C ALA A 72 -4.09 -4.39 5.08
N ALA A 73 -3.98 -5.05 6.23
CA ALA A 73 -2.76 -5.07 7.04
C ALA A 73 -1.60 -5.81 6.37
N GLU A 74 -1.88 -6.80 5.52
CA GLU A 74 -0.85 -7.60 4.84
C GLU A 74 -0.15 -6.81 3.73
N PHE A 75 -0.81 -5.81 3.17
CA PHE A 75 -0.22 -4.96 2.15
C PHE A 75 0.98 -4.18 2.71
N GLY A 76 0.87 -3.59 3.90
CA GLY A 76 1.97 -2.83 4.51
C GLY A 76 2.28 -1.49 3.84
N VAL A 77 1.32 -0.56 3.84
CA VAL A 77 1.51 0.82 3.34
C VAL A 77 2.70 1.51 4.04
N THR A 78 2.77 1.37 5.36
CA THR A 78 3.82 1.95 6.20
C THR A 78 5.22 1.46 5.82
N ASP A 79 5.36 0.18 5.46
CA ASP A 79 6.65 -0.39 5.05
C ASP A 79 7.11 0.18 3.71
N ARG A 80 6.18 0.47 2.79
CA ARG A 80 6.48 1.14 1.52
C ARG A 80 6.90 2.60 1.73
N LEU A 81 6.18 3.34 2.57
CA LEU A 81 6.58 4.69 2.99
C LEU A 81 7.99 4.68 3.58
N GLY A 82 8.28 3.74 4.48
CA GLY A 82 9.60 3.60 5.08
C GLY A 82 10.72 3.35 4.06
N ARG A 83 10.43 2.80 2.87
CA ARG A 83 11.44 2.57 1.82
C ARG A 83 11.66 3.77 0.90
N TYR A 84 10.77 4.76 0.93
CA TYR A 84 10.88 5.94 0.07
C TYR A 84 12.19 6.68 0.33
N ASP A 85 13.00 6.77 -0.74
CA ASP A 85 14.36 7.32 -0.75
C ASP A 85 15.35 6.72 0.28
N PHE A 86 15.01 5.55 0.85
CA PHE A 86 15.86 4.85 1.81
C PHE A 86 16.97 4.07 1.11
N CYS A 87 16.63 3.34 0.04
CA CYS A 87 17.57 2.53 -0.73
C CYS A 87 18.44 3.39 -1.67
N SER A 88 19.68 2.94 -1.93
CA SER A 88 20.59 3.55 -2.91
C SER A 88 20.13 3.22 -4.34
N GLY A 89 19.11 3.92 -4.82
CA GLY A 89 18.62 3.92 -6.19
C GLY A 89 18.52 5.34 -6.75
N PRO A 90 18.08 5.51 -8.00
CA PRO A 90 17.72 6.84 -8.51
C PRO A 90 16.62 7.43 -7.62
N HIS A 91 16.74 8.73 -7.30
CA HIS A 91 15.71 9.46 -6.56
C HIS A 91 14.39 9.38 -7.32
N GLU A 92 13.37 8.82 -6.67
CA GLU A 92 12.01 8.73 -7.18
C GLU A 92 11.25 10.00 -6.83
N THR A 93 10.60 10.62 -7.81
CA THR A 93 9.79 11.83 -7.55
C THR A 93 8.52 11.48 -6.76
N PRO A 94 7.91 12.44 -6.03
CA PRO A 94 6.64 12.20 -5.35
C PRO A 94 5.54 11.63 -6.25
N ASP A 95 5.43 12.11 -7.50
CA ASP A 95 4.44 11.61 -8.46
C ASP A 95 4.71 10.16 -8.88
N GLU A 96 5.98 9.81 -9.16
CA GLU A 96 6.37 8.42 -9.50
C GLU A 96 6.08 7.47 -8.34
N PHE A 97 6.48 7.85 -7.11
CA PHE A 97 6.24 7.05 -5.92
C PHE A 97 4.76 6.77 -5.69
N LEU A 98 3.92 7.81 -5.79
CA LEU A 98 2.48 7.62 -5.62
C LEU A 98 1.87 6.77 -6.73
N ARG A 99 2.35 6.87 -7.97
CA ARG A 99 1.86 6.01 -9.07
C ARG A 99 2.20 4.55 -8.84
N GLU A 100 3.43 4.25 -8.44
CA GLU A 100 3.83 2.87 -8.13
C GLU A 100 3.11 2.36 -6.87
N LEU A 101 2.92 3.19 -5.84
CA LEU A 101 2.13 2.82 -4.66
C LEU A 101 0.68 2.49 -5.03
N ILE A 102 0.02 3.33 -5.84
CA ILE A 102 -1.35 3.07 -6.32
C ILE A 102 -1.38 1.74 -7.07
N LYS A 103 -0.46 1.54 -8.01
CA LYS A 103 -0.38 0.31 -8.80
C LYS A 103 -0.19 -0.92 -7.92
N ASP A 104 0.74 -0.88 -6.97
CA ASP A 104 0.97 -1.96 -6.01
C ASP A 104 -0.30 -2.31 -5.22
N ILE A 105 -1.07 -1.29 -4.79
CA ILE A 105 -2.34 -1.49 -4.09
C ILE A 105 -3.34 -2.20 -5.00
N GLU A 106 -3.50 -1.74 -6.25
CA GLU A 106 -4.45 -2.36 -7.19
C GLU A 106 -4.04 -3.79 -7.54
N ASP A 107 -2.76 -4.04 -7.78
CA ASP A 107 -2.22 -5.37 -8.09
C ASP A 107 -2.48 -6.33 -6.91
N HIS A 108 -2.23 -5.89 -5.68
CA HIS A 108 -2.52 -6.68 -4.47
C HIS A 108 -4.02 -7.00 -4.34
N LEU A 109 -4.89 -6.03 -4.58
CA LEU A 109 -6.34 -6.24 -4.53
C LEU A 109 -6.82 -7.21 -5.62
N GLN A 110 -6.23 -7.16 -6.81
CA GLN A 110 -6.57 -8.06 -7.91
C GLN A 110 -6.13 -9.52 -7.61
N ASP A 111 -4.96 -9.70 -7.01
CA ASP A 111 -4.46 -11.02 -6.60
C ASP A 111 -5.38 -11.67 -5.55
N LEU A 112 -5.92 -10.88 -4.61
CA LEU A 112 -6.88 -11.36 -3.62
C LEU A 112 -8.19 -11.85 -4.27
N VAL A 113 -8.76 -11.08 -5.20
CA VAL A 113 -9.99 -11.46 -5.92
C VAL A 113 -9.78 -12.75 -6.72
N THR A 114 -8.64 -12.85 -7.42
CA THR A 114 -8.32 -14.03 -8.23
C THR A 114 -8.20 -15.28 -7.34
N THR A 115 -7.60 -15.14 -6.16
CA THR A 115 -7.44 -16.23 -5.20
C THR A 115 -8.80 -16.70 -4.66
N GLU A 116 -9.72 -15.79 -4.35
CA GLU A 116 -11.08 -16.15 -3.88
C GLU A 116 -11.88 -16.87 -4.97
N GLU A 117 -11.86 -16.37 -6.21
CA GLU A 117 -12.56 -16.99 -7.35
C GLU A 117 -12.01 -18.40 -7.66
N GLU A 118 -10.69 -18.60 -7.58
CA GLU A 118 -10.07 -19.91 -7.76
C GLU A 118 -10.45 -20.90 -6.65
N VAL A 119 -10.51 -20.44 -5.40
CA VAL A 119 -10.95 -21.27 -4.26
C VAL A 119 -12.42 -21.67 -4.41
N ASP A 120 -13.30 -20.73 -4.75
CA ASP A 120 -14.72 -21.01 -4.94
C ASP A 120 -14.96 -22.01 -6.08
N ALA A 121 -14.24 -21.86 -7.20
CA ALA A 121 -14.32 -22.80 -8.32
C ALA A 121 -13.88 -24.22 -7.93
N VAL A 122 -12.81 -24.37 -7.14
CA VAL A 122 -12.36 -25.67 -6.62
C VAL A 122 -13.37 -26.25 -5.65
N VAL A 123 -13.94 -25.44 -4.75
CA VAL A 123 -14.97 -25.88 -3.79
C VAL A 123 -16.22 -26.37 -4.53
N GLU A 124 -16.70 -25.64 -5.54
CA GLU A 124 -17.84 -26.05 -6.37
C GLU A 124 -17.57 -27.36 -7.11
N GLU A 125 -16.35 -27.56 -7.66
CA GLU A 125 -15.97 -28.81 -8.31
C GLU A 125 -15.96 -29.98 -7.32
N TYR A 126 -15.39 -29.79 -6.13
CA TYR A 126 -15.32 -30.82 -5.09
C TYR A 126 -16.70 -31.17 -4.52
N VAL A 127 -17.53 -30.18 -4.22
CA VAL A 127 -18.90 -30.40 -3.74
C VAL A 127 -19.76 -31.03 -4.84
N GLY A 128 -19.60 -30.58 -6.09
CA GLY A 128 -20.26 -31.17 -7.26
C GLY A 128 -19.86 -32.63 -7.51
N LYS A 129 -18.59 -33.00 -7.26
CA LYS A 129 -18.11 -34.39 -7.30
C LYS A 129 -18.66 -35.23 -6.14
N ALA A 130 -18.64 -34.71 -4.92
CA ALA A 130 -19.18 -35.39 -3.73
C ALA A 130 -20.70 -35.62 -3.83
N ALA A 131 -21.46 -34.69 -4.41
CA ALA A 131 -22.89 -34.84 -4.64
C ALA A 131 -23.22 -35.86 -5.75
N ARG A 132 -22.28 -36.16 -6.66
CA ARG A 132 -22.46 -37.12 -7.76
C ARG A 132 -22.10 -38.56 -7.39
N ASP A 133 -21.44 -38.82 -6.26
CA ASP A 133 -21.20 -40.17 -5.73
C ASP A 133 -21.87 -40.41 -4.37
N PRO A 134 -23.17 -40.76 -4.35
CA PRO A 134 -23.85 -41.14 -3.12
C PRO A 134 -23.59 -42.59 -2.68
N ARG A 135 -22.63 -43.34 -3.25
CA ARG A 135 -22.45 -44.78 -3.01
C ARG A 135 -21.09 -45.19 -2.44
N GLY A 136 -20.54 -44.38 -1.55
CA GLY A 136 -19.51 -44.83 -0.60
C GLY A 136 -20.09 -45.60 0.60
N ARG A 137 -20.87 -46.67 0.38
CA ARG A 137 -21.18 -47.68 1.42
C ARG A 137 -21.78 -48.96 0.82
N ALA A 138 -20.94 -49.97 0.63
CA ALA A 138 -21.12 -51.34 1.08
C ALA A 138 -19.80 -52.10 0.87
#